data_AF-A0A954KQP8-F1
#
_entry.id   AF-A0A954KQP8-F1
#
_cell.length_a   1.000
_cell.length_b   1.000
_cell.length_c   1.000
_cell.angle_alpha   90.00
_cell.angle_beta   90.00
_cell.angle_gamma   90.00
#
_symmetry.space_group_name_H-M   'P 1'
#
loop_
_entity.id
_entity.type
_entity.pdbx_description
1 polymer ?
#
loop_
_entity_poly.entity_id
_entity_poly.type
_entity_poly.pdbx_seq_one_letter_code
_entity_poly.pdbx_strand_id
1 'polypeptide(L)'
;MTDSNQLFDSKLAARHRKGKIFSAICFLSTWFSMAMLFILLGSILWEGASGLNWNFLTHYDSYDPKSAGILGGIWGSFWLVLLTTVFSIPIGIGGAVYLEEYATQSRLTRIIQINLANLAGVPSIVYGILGLSVFVYMFDLFRHDPKEIVLNLGIA
;
A
#
# COMPACT_ATOMS: atom_id res chain seq x y z
N MET A 1 51.01 -14.34 -29.91
CA MET A 1 49.78 -13.49 -29.96
C MET A 1 48.50 -14.28 -29.65
N THR A 2 48.58 -15.52 -29.14
CA THR A 2 47.41 -16.42 -28.96
C THR A 2 46.97 -16.59 -27.50
N ASP A 3 47.83 -16.30 -26.51
CA ASP A 3 47.53 -16.56 -25.08
C ASP A 3 46.66 -15.51 -24.38
N SER A 4 46.65 -14.24 -24.84
CA SER A 4 45.87 -13.17 -24.21
C SER A 4 44.36 -13.32 -24.40
N ASN A 5 43.94 -13.90 -25.53
CA ASN A 5 42.52 -14.13 -25.83
C ASN A 5 41.94 -15.29 -25.00
N GLN A 6 42.73 -16.33 -24.74
CA GLN A 6 42.33 -17.50 -23.93
C GLN A 6 42.11 -17.14 -22.44
N LEU A 7 42.96 -16.28 -21.88
CA LEU A 7 42.81 -15.76 -20.51
C LEU A 7 41.61 -14.79 -20.36
N PHE A 8 41.25 -14.09 -21.44
CA PHE A 8 40.12 -13.16 -21.46
C PHE A 8 38.78 -13.90 -21.58
N ASP A 9 38.68 -14.88 -22.48
CA ASP A 9 37.47 -15.68 -22.72
C ASP A 9 37.05 -16.54 -21.50
N SER A 10 38.02 -17.13 -20.81
CA SER A 10 37.77 -17.93 -19.60
C SER A 10 37.19 -17.09 -18.44
N LYS A 11 37.61 -15.83 -18.29
CA LYS A 11 37.06 -14.90 -17.30
C LYS A 11 35.70 -14.31 -17.70
N LEU A 12 35.40 -14.22 -19.01
CA LEU A 12 34.10 -13.76 -19.52
C LEU A 12 33.00 -14.80 -19.28
N ALA A 13 33.25 -16.07 -19.61
CA ALA A 13 32.29 -17.17 -19.43
C ALA A 13 31.91 -17.39 -17.96
N ALA A 14 32.87 -17.24 -17.03
CA ALA A 14 32.63 -17.35 -15.60
C ALA A 14 31.72 -16.23 -15.05
N ARG A 15 31.83 -15.00 -15.60
CA ARG A 15 30.97 -13.86 -15.23
C ARG A 15 29.54 -14.01 -15.77
N HIS A 16 29.40 -14.47 -17.01
CA HIS A 16 28.07 -14.76 -17.59
C HIS A 16 27.36 -15.92 -16.87
N ARG A 17 28.09 -16.96 -16.43
CA ARG A 17 27.49 -18.05 -15.66
C ARG A 17 26.96 -17.57 -14.30
N LYS A 18 27.73 -16.74 -13.58
CA LYS A 18 27.26 -16.11 -12.34
C LYS A 18 26.04 -15.21 -12.57
N GLY A 19 26.03 -14.42 -13.66
CA GLY A 19 24.89 -13.59 -14.05
C GLY A 19 23.64 -14.41 -14.40
N LYS A 20 23.79 -15.53 -15.11
CA LYS A 20 22.68 -16.43 -15.47
C LYS A 20 22.09 -17.13 -14.25
N ILE A 21 22.92 -17.52 -13.28
CA ILE A 21 22.47 -18.09 -12.00
C ILE A 21 21.73 -17.02 -11.18
N PHE A 22 22.28 -15.81 -11.06
CA PHE A 22 21.62 -14.71 -10.35
C PHE A 22 20.26 -14.37 -10.97
N SER A 23 20.21 -14.24 -12.29
CA SER A 23 18.95 -13.99 -13.02
C SER A 23 17.96 -15.14 -12.84
N ALA A 24 18.40 -16.40 -12.88
CA ALA A 24 17.53 -17.55 -12.64
C ALA A 24 16.93 -17.55 -11.22
N ILE A 25 17.70 -17.17 -10.19
CA ILE A 25 17.20 -17.03 -8.82
C ILE A 25 16.15 -15.92 -8.74
N CYS A 26 16.39 -14.76 -9.38
CA CYS A 26 15.41 -13.67 -9.45
C CYS A 26 14.12 -14.12 -10.15
N PHE A 27 14.21 -14.83 -11.27
CA PHE A 27 13.03 -15.34 -11.98
C PHE A 27 12.27 -16.38 -11.15
N LEU A 28 12.96 -17.31 -10.49
CA LEU A 28 12.34 -18.28 -9.60
C LEU A 28 11.64 -17.61 -8.41
N SER A 29 12.27 -16.60 -7.80
CA SER A 29 11.69 -15.85 -6.69
C SER A 29 10.44 -15.07 -7.11
N THR A 30 10.49 -14.39 -8.25
CA THR A 30 9.32 -13.70 -8.82
C THR A 30 8.20 -14.69 -9.15
N TRP A 31 8.54 -15.84 -9.74
CA TRP A 31 7.55 -16.86 -10.09
C TRP A 31 6.92 -17.49 -8.85
N PHE A 32 7.72 -17.73 -7.80
CA PHE A 32 7.23 -18.22 -6.53
C PHE A 32 6.29 -17.21 -5.84
N SER A 33 6.67 -15.94 -5.79
CA SER A 33 5.81 -14.86 -5.25
C SER A 33 4.50 -14.76 -6.03
N MET A 34 4.58 -14.82 -7.36
CA MET A 34 3.42 -14.79 -8.24
C MET A 34 2.51 -16.00 -8.01
N ALA A 35 3.07 -17.21 -7.90
CA ALA A 35 2.31 -18.42 -7.60
C ALA A 35 1.64 -18.34 -6.22
N MET A 36 2.34 -17.84 -5.19
CA MET A 36 1.76 -17.64 -3.87
C MET A 36 0.58 -16.67 -3.93
N LEU A 37 0.73 -15.53 -4.61
CA LEU A 37 -0.35 -14.56 -4.83
C LEU A 37 -1.58 -15.22 -5.48
N PHE A 38 -1.38 -16.03 -6.52
CA PHE A 38 -2.49 -16.72 -7.18
C PHE A 38 -3.15 -17.78 -6.31
N ILE A 39 -2.37 -18.53 -5.51
CA ILE A 39 -2.90 -19.50 -4.55
C ILE A 39 -3.74 -18.78 -3.50
N LEU A 40 -3.24 -17.68 -2.93
CA LEU A 40 -3.94 -16.89 -1.92
C LEU A 40 -5.20 -16.24 -2.49
N LEU A 41 -5.12 -15.68 -3.69
CA LEU A 41 -6.30 -15.11 -4.34
C LEU A 41 -7.34 -16.19 -4.66
N GLY A 42 -6.89 -17.36 -5.13
CA GLY A 42 -7.75 -18.51 -5.38
C GLY A 42 -8.45 -19.04 -4.13
N SER A 43 -7.72 -19.14 -3.00
CA SER A 43 -8.31 -19.59 -1.73
C SER A 43 -9.36 -18.62 -1.22
N ILE A 44 -9.07 -17.31 -1.27
CA ILE A 44 -10.03 -16.26 -0.86
C ILE A 44 -11.29 -16.31 -1.74
N LEU A 45 -11.14 -16.48 -3.05
CA LEU A 45 -12.30 -16.55 -3.95
C LEU A 45 -13.12 -17.81 -3.70
N TRP A 46 -12.48 -18.96 -3.50
CA TRP A 46 -13.20 -20.23 -3.28
C TRP A 46 -13.95 -20.24 -1.95
N GLU A 47 -13.31 -19.79 -0.87
CA GLU A 47 -13.91 -19.71 0.47
C GLU A 47 -14.97 -18.60 0.53
N GLY A 48 -14.65 -17.43 -0.02
CA GLY A 48 -15.51 -16.25 0.00
C GLY A 48 -16.74 -16.35 -0.92
N ALA A 49 -16.68 -17.09 -2.03
CA ALA A 49 -17.79 -17.17 -2.99
C ALA A 49 -19.07 -17.72 -2.37
N SER A 50 -18.96 -18.68 -1.45
CA SER A 50 -20.12 -19.26 -0.76
C SER A 50 -20.83 -18.27 0.18
N GLY A 51 -20.13 -17.22 0.63
CA GLY A 51 -20.68 -16.17 1.49
C GLY A 51 -21.33 -15.01 0.71
N LEU A 52 -21.12 -14.92 -0.61
CA LEU A 52 -21.65 -13.84 -1.44
C LEU A 52 -23.16 -14.02 -1.69
N ASN A 53 -23.96 -13.39 -0.83
CA ASN A 53 -25.42 -13.37 -0.94
C ASN A 53 -25.94 -11.94 -0.96
N TRP A 54 -27.18 -11.75 -1.44
CA TRP A 54 -27.81 -10.42 -1.46
C TRP A 54 -27.91 -9.79 -0.06
N ASN A 55 -28.11 -10.62 0.97
CA ASN A 55 -28.11 -10.18 2.37
C ASN A 55 -26.75 -9.56 2.77
N PHE A 56 -25.63 -10.23 2.45
CA PHE A 56 -24.27 -9.76 2.73
C PHE A 56 -23.98 -8.39 2.10
N LEU A 57 -24.45 -8.13 0.88
CA LEU A 57 -24.24 -6.86 0.19
C LEU A 57 -25.10 -5.71 0.73
N THR A 58 -26.25 -6.02 1.34
CA THR A 58 -27.25 -5.02 1.75
C THR A 58 -27.30 -4.78 3.26
N HIS A 59 -26.63 -5.59 4.07
CA HIS A 59 -26.60 -5.44 5.52
C HIS A 59 -25.34 -4.73 5.99
N TYR A 60 -25.48 -4.03 7.12
CA TYR A 60 -24.36 -3.40 7.82
C TYR A 60 -23.51 -4.42 8.56
N ASP A 61 -22.34 -3.99 9.00
CA ASP A 61 -21.46 -4.74 9.89
C ASP A 61 -22.18 -5.09 11.20
N SER A 62 -22.07 -6.35 11.61
CA SER A 62 -22.72 -6.91 12.80
C SER A 62 -21.75 -7.84 13.52
N TYR A 63 -21.85 -7.92 14.84
CA TYR A 63 -21.09 -8.89 15.65
C TYR A 63 -21.64 -10.32 15.53
N ASP A 64 -22.86 -10.48 15.02
CA ASP A 64 -23.42 -11.80 14.71
C ASP A 64 -23.04 -12.22 13.28
N PRO A 65 -22.26 -13.30 13.10
CA PRO A 65 -21.80 -13.75 11.79
C PRO A 65 -22.92 -14.03 10.78
N LYS A 66 -24.14 -14.34 11.24
CA LYS A 66 -25.29 -14.63 10.35
C LYS A 66 -25.94 -13.39 9.75
N SER A 67 -25.76 -12.23 10.37
CA SER A 67 -26.33 -10.95 9.95
C SER A 67 -25.28 -9.94 9.49
N ALA A 68 -24.00 -10.30 9.54
CA ALA A 68 -22.90 -9.45 9.13
C ALA A 68 -22.90 -9.23 7.60
N GLY A 69 -22.94 -7.97 7.18
CA GLY A 69 -22.76 -7.56 5.79
C GLY A 69 -21.60 -6.59 5.60
N ILE A 70 -21.36 -6.22 4.34
CA ILE A 70 -20.24 -5.36 3.91
C ILE A 70 -20.68 -3.93 3.59
N LEU A 71 -21.97 -3.60 3.75
CA LEU A 71 -22.52 -2.32 3.29
C LEU A 71 -21.84 -1.12 3.98
N GLY A 72 -21.51 -1.23 5.27
CA GLY A 72 -20.77 -0.22 6.01
C GLY A 72 -19.36 0.02 5.44
N GLY A 73 -18.65 -1.05 5.07
CA GLY A 73 -17.35 -0.97 4.42
C GLY A 73 -17.42 -0.33 3.03
N ILE A 74 -18.43 -0.68 2.23
CA ILE A 74 -18.63 -0.11 0.88
C ILE A 74 -18.87 1.40 0.96
N TRP A 75 -19.81 1.83 1.80
CA TRP A 75 -20.09 3.26 1.96
C TRP A 75 -18.91 3.99 2.60
N GLY A 76 -18.22 3.38 3.56
CA GLY A 76 -17.00 3.94 4.16
C GLY A 76 -15.91 4.18 3.12
N SER A 77 -15.61 3.20 2.27
CA SER A 77 -14.65 3.34 1.17
C SER A 77 -15.10 4.37 0.14
N PHE A 78 -16.39 4.39 -0.21
CA PHE A 78 -16.94 5.39 -1.13
C PHE A 78 -16.76 6.81 -0.60
N TRP A 79 -17.18 7.07 0.64
CA TRP A 79 -17.03 8.39 1.26
C TRP A 79 -15.56 8.78 1.42
N LEU A 80 -14.69 7.85 1.81
CA LEU A 80 -13.25 8.09 1.92
C LEU A 80 -12.69 8.57 0.57
N VAL A 81 -12.90 7.80 -0.51
CA VAL A 81 -12.39 8.16 -1.83
C VAL A 81 -13.02 9.47 -2.31
N LEU A 82 -14.33 9.63 -2.18
CA LEU A 82 -15.04 10.84 -2.62
C LEU A 82 -14.49 12.09 -1.94
N LEU A 83 -14.39 12.09 -0.61
CA LEU A 83 -13.89 13.23 0.14
C LEU A 83 -12.42 13.48 -0.19
N THR A 84 -11.57 12.44 -0.20
CA THR A 84 -10.16 12.58 -0.58
C THR A 84 -10.02 13.20 -1.97
N THR A 85 -10.78 12.74 -2.96
CA THR A 85 -10.77 13.27 -4.33
C THR A 85 -11.22 14.73 -4.38
N VAL A 86 -12.34 15.07 -3.73
CA VAL A 86 -12.90 16.43 -3.74
C VAL A 86 -11.94 17.46 -3.14
N PHE A 87 -11.20 17.11 -2.10
CA PHE A 87 -10.23 18.02 -1.49
C PHE A 87 -8.85 17.96 -2.16
N SER A 88 -8.34 16.77 -2.47
CA SER A 88 -6.98 16.59 -2.97
C SER A 88 -6.82 17.03 -4.42
N ILE A 89 -7.79 16.76 -5.30
CA ILE A 89 -7.65 17.09 -6.73
C ILE A 89 -7.55 18.59 -6.97
N PRO A 90 -8.47 19.45 -6.46
CA PRO A 90 -8.39 20.88 -6.73
C PRO A 90 -7.09 21.50 -6.19
N ILE A 91 -6.68 21.10 -4.98
CA ILE A 91 -5.44 21.60 -4.36
C ILE A 91 -4.21 21.10 -5.13
N GLY A 92 -4.20 19.82 -5.52
CA GLY A 92 -3.09 19.20 -6.26
C GLY A 92 -2.93 19.79 -7.66
N ILE A 93 -4.01 19.91 -8.42
CA ILE A 93 -3.99 20.51 -9.76
C ILE A 93 -3.64 22.01 -9.66
N GLY A 94 -4.26 22.74 -8.75
CA GLY A 94 -3.97 24.17 -8.56
C GLY A 94 -2.51 24.42 -8.19
N GLY A 95 -1.95 23.62 -7.29
CA GLY A 95 -0.54 23.68 -6.92
C GLY A 95 0.39 23.32 -8.08
N ALA A 96 0.07 22.30 -8.86
CA ALA A 96 0.85 21.90 -10.04
C ALA A 96 0.85 23.00 -11.11
N VAL A 97 -0.31 23.55 -11.45
CA VAL A 97 -0.43 24.64 -12.44
C VAL A 97 0.32 25.88 -11.97
N TYR A 98 0.22 26.25 -10.69
CA TYR A 98 0.97 27.39 -10.15
C TYR A 98 2.48 27.19 -10.27
N LEU A 99 2.97 26.00 -9.91
CA LEU A 99 4.41 25.70 -9.95
C LEU A 99 4.97 25.61 -11.38
N GLU A 100 4.16 25.18 -12.34
CA GLU A 100 4.61 25.01 -13.73
C GLU A 100 4.49 26.29 -14.56
N GLU A 101 3.38 27.03 -14.43
CA GLU A 101 3.08 28.16 -15.29
C GLU A 101 3.46 29.51 -14.67
N TYR A 102 3.31 29.67 -13.35
CA TYR A 102 3.41 30.98 -12.70
C TYR A 102 4.65 31.14 -11.81
N ALA A 103 5.21 30.04 -11.29
CA ALA A 103 6.30 30.12 -10.34
C ALA A 103 7.63 30.49 -11.01
N THR A 104 8.21 31.62 -10.61
CA THR A 104 9.57 31.97 -11.00
C THR A 104 10.58 30.98 -10.38
N GLN A 105 11.70 30.72 -11.07
CA GLN A 105 12.78 29.81 -10.67
C GLN A 105 13.54 30.29 -9.41
N SER A 106 12.86 30.28 -8.27
CA SER A 106 13.36 30.71 -6.97
C SER A 106 13.90 29.53 -6.15
N ARG A 107 14.71 29.83 -5.12
CA ARG A 107 15.15 28.81 -4.16
C ARG A 107 13.98 28.10 -3.48
N LEU A 108 12.87 28.80 -3.21
CA LEU A 108 11.67 28.22 -2.64
C LEU A 108 11.00 27.23 -3.60
N THR A 109 10.82 27.62 -4.87
CA THR A 109 10.25 26.74 -5.91
C THR A 109 11.06 25.46 -6.04
N ARG A 110 12.39 25.55 -6.02
CA ARG A 110 13.29 24.39 -6.06
C ARG A 110 13.15 23.48 -4.85
N ILE A 111 13.03 24.04 -3.64
CA ILE A 111 12.81 23.25 -2.41
C ILE A 111 11.46 22.52 -2.48
N ILE A 112 10.41 23.19 -2.92
CA ILE A 112 9.08 22.59 -3.06
C ILE A 112 9.12 21.43 -4.07
N GLN A 113 9.71 21.64 -5.25
CA GLN A 113 9.83 20.60 -6.28
C GLN A 113 10.63 19.38 -5.81
N ILE A 114 11.73 19.57 -5.08
CA ILE A 114 12.51 18.45 -4.51
C ILE A 114 11.68 17.66 -3.49
N ASN A 115 10.98 18.35 -2.59
CA ASN A 115 10.12 17.68 -1.63
C ASN A 115 8.97 16.95 -2.31
N LEU A 116 8.35 17.53 -3.34
CA LEU A 116 7.30 16.89 -4.11
C LEU A 116 7.80 15.63 -4.83
N ALA A 117 8.99 15.68 -5.44
CA ALA A 117 9.61 14.52 -6.07
C ALA A 117 9.94 13.41 -5.06
N ASN A 118 10.48 13.78 -3.90
CA ASN A 118 10.73 12.84 -2.81
C ASN A 118 9.41 12.24 -2.28
N LEU A 119 8.36 13.06 -2.15
CA LEU A 119 7.04 12.61 -1.69
C LEU A 119 6.41 11.61 -2.67
N ALA A 120 6.55 11.86 -3.97
CA ALA A 120 6.07 10.97 -5.01
C ALA A 120 6.86 9.65 -5.07
N GLY A 121 8.11 9.63 -4.61
CA GLY A 121 8.98 8.45 -4.63
C GLY A 121 8.83 7.52 -3.42
N VAL A 122 8.14 7.93 -2.37
CA VAL A 122 7.98 7.14 -1.14
C VAL A 122 6.89 6.06 -1.33
N PRO A 123 7.10 4.82 -0.86
CA PRO A 123 6.09 3.78 -0.90
C PRO A 123 4.83 4.14 -0.11
N SER A 124 3.64 3.79 -0.63
CA SER A 124 2.35 4.12 0.02
C SER A 124 2.22 3.59 1.45
N ILE A 125 2.84 2.46 1.77
CA ILE A 125 2.81 1.87 3.13
C ILE A 125 3.40 2.82 4.18
N VAL A 126 4.43 3.60 3.82
CA VAL A 126 5.06 4.56 4.71
C VAL A 126 4.09 5.69 5.04
N TYR A 127 3.36 6.21 4.06
CA TYR A 127 2.32 7.21 4.31
C TYR A 127 1.18 6.69 5.19
N GLY A 128 0.81 5.41 5.03
CA GLY A 128 -0.19 4.77 5.88
C GLY A 128 0.21 4.78 7.37
N ILE A 129 1.43 4.34 7.69
CA ILE A 129 1.92 4.30 9.07
C ILE A 129 2.19 5.70 9.65
N LEU A 130 2.61 6.65 8.82
CA LEU A 130 2.78 8.04 9.24
C LEU A 130 1.43 8.69 9.56
N GLY A 131 0.40 8.43 8.75
CA GLY A 131 -0.97 8.85 9.02
C GLY A 131 -1.48 8.28 10.35
N LEU A 132 -1.31 6.98 10.59
CA LEU A 132 -1.66 6.35 11.87
C LEU A 132 -0.94 7.04 13.04
N SER A 133 0.37 7.25 12.91
CA SER A 133 1.19 7.85 13.97
C SER A 133 0.77 9.27 14.30
N VAL A 134 0.53 10.10 13.28
CA VAL A 134 0.17 11.51 13.46
C VAL A 134 -1.26 11.65 13.96
N PHE A 135 -2.24 11.01 13.31
CA PHE A 135 -3.64 11.23 13.64
C PHE A 135 -4.13 10.43 14.85
N VAL A 136 -3.69 9.17 15.00
CA VAL A 136 -4.13 8.32 16.11
C VAL A 136 -3.25 8.50 17.33
N TYR A 137 -1.92 8.44 17.18
CA TYR A 137 -1.03 8.44 18.35
C TYR A 137 -0.62 9.83 18.83
N MET A 138 -0.39 10.78 17.93
CA MET A 138 0.05 12.14 18.30
C MET A 138 -1.13 13.07 18.61
N PHE A 139 -2.19 13.04 17.80
CA PHE A 139 -3.37 13.90 17.98
C PHE A 139 -4.53 13.24 18.74
N ASP A 140 -4.42 11.97 19.09
CA ASP A 140 -5.44 11.20 19.84
C ASP A 140 -6.85 11.22 19.20
N LEU A 141 -6.92 11.48 17.88
CA LEU A 141 -8.17 11.84 17.19
C LEU A 141 -9.17 10.67 17.09
N PHE A 142 -8.70 9.44 17.29
CA PHE A 142 -9.49 8.20 17.11
C PHE A 142 -9.29 7.18 18.23
N ARG A 143 -8.67 7.58 19.35
CA ARG A 143 -8.51 6.69 20.49
C ARG A 143 -9.84 6.63 21.24
N HIS A 144 -10.59 5.55 21.06
CA HIS A 144 -11.60 5.19 22.05
C HIS A 144 -10.88 4.60 23.25
N ASP A 145 -11.05 5.23 24.39
CA ASP A 145 -10.75 4.66 25.69
C ASP A 145 -11.44 3.29 25.80
N PRO A 146 -10.69 2.22 26.11
CA PRO A 146 -11.28 0.90 26.24
C PRO A 146 -12.37 0.99 27.30
N LYS A 147 -13.59 0.55 26.98
CA LYS A 147 -14.61 0.33 28.00
C LYS A 147 -13.98 -0.62 29.01
N GLU A 148 -13.64 -0.12 30.19
CA GLU A 148 -13.30 -0.99 31.30
C GLU A 148 -14.51 -1.91 31.47
N ILE A 149 -14.34 -3.17 31.13
CA ILE A 149 -15.23 -4.22 31.61
C ILE A 149 -14.98 -4.19 33.11
N VAL A 150 -15.74 -3.35 33.81
CA VAL A 150 -15.84 -3.41 35.25
C VAL A 150 -16.42 -4.79 35.51
N LEU A 151 -15.53 -5.76 35.71
CA LEU A 151 -15.85 -7.05 36.31
C LEU A 151 -16.33 -6.72 37.70
N ASN A 152 -17.62 -6.38 37.81
CA ASN A 152 -18.32 -6.37 39.07
C ASN A 152 -18.36 -7.83 39.52
N LEU A 153 -17.30 -8.25 40.19
CA LEU A 153 -17.11 -9.60 40.70
C LEU A 153 -18.13 -9.96 41.79
N GLY A 154 -19.08 -9.08 42.13
CA GLY A 154 -20.19 -9.42 43.02
C GLY A 154 -19.75 -9.87 44.42
N ILE A 155 -18.50 -9.57 44.81
CA ILE A 155 -17.97 -9.80 46.15
C ILE A 155 -17.98 -8.45 46.87
N ALA A 156 -19.12 -8.18 47.50
CA ALA A 156 -19.19 -7.37 48.70
C ALA A 156 -18.89 -8.27 49.91
#